data_AF-A0A962DFQ9-F1
#
_entry.id   AF-A0A962DFQ9-F1
#
_cell.length_a   1.000
_cell.length_b   1.000
_cell.length_c   1.000
_cell.angle_alpha   90.00
_cell.angle_beta   90.00
_cell.angle_gamma   90.00
#
_symmetry.space_group_name_H-M   'P 1'
#
loop_
_entity.id
_entity.type
_entity.pdbx_description
1 polymer ?
#
loop_
_entity_poly.entity_id
_entity_poly.type
_entity_poly.pdbx_seq_one_letter_code
_entity_poly.pdbx_strand_id
1 'polypeptide(L)' 'MIKATNISKNFGSIKILKNIDIEINTSEITVIIGPSGSGKTTL' A
#
# COMPACT_ATOMS: atom_id res chain seq x y z
N MET A 1 4.39 10.63 -11.81
CA MET A 1 4.41 10.73 -10.34
C MET A 1 3.09 10.20 -9.81
N ILE A 2 3.15 9.14 -8.99
CA ILE A 2 2.00 8.59 -8.27
C ILE A 2 2.20 8.92 -6.79
N LYS A 3 1.17 9.43 -6.12
CA LYS A 3 1.21 9.75 -4.69
C LYS A 3 -0.10 9.37 -4.02
N ALA A 4 0.01 8.74 -2.88
CA ALA A 4 -1.12 8.36 -2.05
C ALA A 4 -0.73 8.58 -0.59
N THR A 5 -1.58 9.27 0.16
CA THR A 5 -1.30 9.66 1.54
C THR A 5 -2.40 9.18 2.47
N ASN A 6 -2.00 8.70 3.65
CA ASN A 6 -2.86 8.22 4.72
C ASN A 6 -3.88 7.16 4.25
N ILE A 7 -3.44 6.23 3.39
CA ILE A 7 -4.31 5.15 2.91
C ILE A 7 -4.57 4.16 4.05
N SER A 8 -5.86 3.93 4.30
CA SER A 8 -6.37 2.91 5.21
C SER A 8 -7.44 2.08 4.52
N LYS A 9 -7.40 0.76 4.75
CA LYS A 9 -8.39 -0.16 4.18
C LYS A 9 -8.64 -1.32 5.13
N ASN A 10 -9.92 -1.61 5.33
CA ASN A 10 -10.40 -2.76 6.07
C ASN A 10 -11.20 -3.69 5.16
N PHE A 11 -11.13 -4.99 5.45
CA PHE A 11 -12.11 -5.97 4.98
C PHE A 11 -12.84 -6.51 6.22
N GLY A 12 -14.10 -6.11 6.38
CA GLY A 12 -14.84 -6.33 7.62
C GLY A 12 -14.11 -5.70 8.82
N SER A 13 -13.86 -6.51 9.85
CA SER A 13 -13.13 -6.11 11.06
C SER A 13 -11.62 -6.11 10.91
N ILE A 14 -11.07 -6.66 9.81
CA ILE A 14 -9.63 -6.80 9.63
C ILE A 14 -9.06 -5.54 8.98
N LYS A 15 -8.16 -4.86 9.69
CA LYS A 15 -7.43 -3.69 9.18
C LYS A 15 -6.18 -4.13 8.40
N ILE A 16 -6.23 -3.98 7.07
CA ILE A 16 -5.18 -4.39 6.13
C ILE A 16 -4.16 -3.27 5.94
N LEU A 17 -4.60 -2.11 5.47
CA LEU A 17 -3.74 -0.94 5.31
C LEU A 17 -3.94 0.00 6.50
N LYS A 18 -2.83 0.44 7.10
CA LYS A 18 -2.80 1.20 8.35
C LYS A 18 -2.07 2.52 8.14
N ASN A 19 -2.79 3.52 7.63
CA ASN A 19 -2.27 4.88 7.40
C ASN A 19 -0.95 4.86 6.59
N ILE A 20 -0.98 4.21 5.43
CA ILE A 20 0.21 4.07 4.56
C ILE A 20 0.35 5.32 3.67
N ASP A 21 1.58 5.80 3.55
CA ASP A 21 1.99 6.80 2.56
C ASP A 21 2.86 6.13 1.49
N ILE A 22 2.61 6.44 0.23
CA ILE A 22 3.41 5.96 -0.92
C ILE A 22 3.61 7.07 -1.94
N GLU A 23 4.83 7.16 -2.45
CA GLU A 23 5.22 8.08 -3.53
C GLU A 23 6.11 7.31 -4.50
N ILE A 24 5.74 7.32 -5.78
CA ILE A 24 6.49 6.67 -6.87
C ILE A 24 6.80 7.72 -7.93
N ASN A 25 8.08 7.88 -8.23
CA ASN A 25 8.52 8.87 -9.18
C ASN A 25 8.30 8.42 -10.62
N THR A 26 8.28 9.37 -11.54
CA THR A 26 8.23 9.05 -12.97
C THR A 26 9.51 8.31 -13.36
N SER A 27 9.38 7.29 -14.21
CA SER A 27 10.49 6.44 -14.67
C SER A 27 11.15 5.57 -13.58
N GLU A 28 10.45 5.34 -12.47
CA GLU A 28 10.87 4.44 -11.39
C GLU A 28 10.22 3.05 -11.54
N ILE A 29 10.99 1.99 -11.28
CA ILE A 29 10.47 0.63 -11.15
C ILE A 29 10.42 0.29 -9.66
N THR A 30 9.20 0.13 -9.13
CA THR A 30 8.97 -0.18 -7.72
C THR A 30 8.43 -1.60 -7.56
N VAL A 31 8.94 -2.35 -6.60
CA VAL A 31 8.48 -3.71 -6.26
C VAL A 31 8.01 -3.76 -4.80
N ILE A 32 6.82 -4.30 -4.57
CA ILE A 32 6.25 -4.46 -3.24
C ILE A 32 6.47 -5.90 -2.76
N ILE A 33 7.19 -6.07 -1.65
CA ILE A 33 7.50 -7.38 -1.03
C ILE A 33 6.96 -7.48 0.40
N GLY A 34 6.88 -8.71 0.93
CA GLY A 34 6.42 -8.96 2.30
C GLY A 34 5.63 -10.26 2.46
N PRO A 35 5.36 -10.69 3.70
CA PRO A 35 4.68 -11.95 4.02
C PRO A 35 3.23 -11.99 3.51
N SER A 36 2.63 -13.18 3.42
CA SER A 36 1.21 -13.32 3.05
C SER A 36 0.32 -12.52 4.01
N GLY A 37 -0.70 -11.86 3.47
CA GLY A 37 -1.62 -11.03 4.26
C GLY A 37 -1.12 -9.62 4.64
N SER A 38 0.10 -9.22 4.24
CA SER A 38 0.65 -7.90 4.59
C SER A 38 0.03 -6.71 3.86
N GLY A 39 -0.96 -6.93 2.97
CA GLY A 39 -1.66 -5.87 2.24
C GLY A 39 -1.10 -5.54 0.85
N LYS A 40 -0.15 -6.32 0.31
CA LYS A 40 0.51 -6.03 -0.99
C LYS A 40 -0.44 -5.94 -2.18
N THR A 41 -1.41 -6.84 -2.29
CA THR A 41 -2.43 -6.83 -3.37
C THR A 41 -3.52 -5.78 -3.10
N THR A 42 -3.60 -5.28 -1.86
CA THR A 42 -4.58 -4.28 -1.45
C THR A 42 -4.06 -2.85 -1.65
N LEU A 43 -2.75 -2.66 -1.52
CA LEU A 43 -2.04 -1.42 -1.84
C LEU A 43 -1.86 -1.29 -3.36
#